data_AF-A0A964EZZ4-F1
#
_entry.id   AF-A0A964EZZ4-F1
#
_cell.length_a   1.000
_cell.length_b   1.000
_cell.length_c   1.000
_cell.angle_alpha   90.00
_cell.angle_beta   90.00
_cell.angle_gamma   90.00
#
_symmetry.space_group_name_H-M   'P 1'
#
loop_
_entity.id
_entity.type
_entity.pdbx_description
1 polymer ?
#
loop_
_entity_poly.entity_id
_entity_poly.type
_entity_poly.pdbx_seq_one_letter_code
_entity_poly.pdbx_strand_id
1 'polypeptide(L)'
;MSGTAAQLHSVSPETILPGEREFSEEILDKAVSDLNKIYTVKGLETACMVGQYILNTFFGGDPDAFRGRGRRHVTFRGLAAREDLNLSYSFIWYSVAVVEQMTLLPKDIAEALPLSHHRLLLPIQDTRTKLRLAREARDQSLSKRRFEELIRKTRAKQPKSPRGGRPPLPSFVKGLTRLNKAVELATRDPITEETFAHYTPEDAKKLLSQLYAQMEQLGELAESLRAGIDKVEALLGSGGEDDALRHSREAAK
;
A
#
# COMPACT_ATOMS: atom_id res chain seq x y z
N MET A 1 -51.39 17.33 -33.10
CA MET A 1 -51.04 17.42 -31.66
C MET A 1 -49.72 16.70 -31.44
N SER A 2 -48.62 17.33 -31.85
CA SER A 2 -47.26 16.78 -31.74
C SER A 2 -46.58 17.44 -30.55
N GLY A 3 -46.44 16.70 -29.46
CA GLY A 3 -45.76 17.12 -28.25
C GLY A 3 -44.27 16.74 -28.32
N THR A 4 -43.44 17.77 -28.46
CA THR A 4 -41.98 17.72 -28.54
C THR A 4 -41.37 17.23 -27.22
N ALA A 5 -40.73 16.06 -27.24
CA ALA A 5 -39.97 15.53 -26.12
C ALA A 5 -38.62 16.25 -26.00
N ALA A 6 -38.47 17.09 -24.98
CA ALA A 6 -37.21 17.75 -24.65
C ALA A 6 -36.26 16.76 -23.95
N GLN A 7 -35.17 16.42 -24.63
CA GLN A 7 -34.03 15.70 -24.06
C GLN A 7 -33.23 16.65 -23.15
N LEU A 8 -33.33 16.44 -21.84
CA LEU A 8 -32.43 17.06 -20.86
C LEU A 8 -31.15 16.21 -20.78
N HIS A 9 -30.10 16.63 -21.47
CA HIS A 9 -28.74 16.16 -21.22
C HIS A 9 -28.17 16.88 -19.99
N SER A 10 -28.27 16.22 -18.83
CA SER A 10 -27.49 16.60 -17.65
C SER A 10 -26.03 16.21 -17.87
N VAL A 11 -25.23 17.13 -18.38
CA VAL A 11 -23.77 17.02 -18.34
C VAL A 11 -23.37 17.27 -16.89
N SER A 12 -23.13 16.20 -16.12
CA SER A 12 -22.49 16.34 -14.81
C SER A 12 -21.18 17.09 -15.01
N PRO A 13 -20.93 18.22 -14.30
CA PRO A 13 -19.66 18.91 -14.40
C PRO A 13 -18.57 17.89 -14.12
N GLU A 14 -17.56 17.86 -14.99
CA GLU A 14 -16.41 17.00 -14.86
C GLU A 14 -15.76 17.32 -13.51
N THR A 15 -16.05 16.51 -12.49
CA THR A 15 -15.52 16.71 -11.15
C THR A 15 -14.04 16.42 -11.21
N ILE A 16 -13.24 17.45 -11.51
CA ILE A 16 -11.79 17.40 -11.40
C ILE A 16 -11.50 17.23 -9.91
N LEU A 17 -11.24 15.99 -9.50
CA LEU A 17 -11.06 15.64 -8.11
C LEU A 17 -9.74 16.22 -7.57
N PRO A 18 -9.72 16.81 -6.37
CA PRO A 18 -8.50 17.36 -5.79
C PRO A 18 -7.49 16.22 -5.54
N GLY A 19 -6.22 16.42 -5.91
CA GLY A 19 -5.16 15.40 -5.85
C GLY A 19 -4.52 15.04 -7.19
N GLU A 20 -5.08 15.51 -8.31
CA GLU A 20 -4.45 15.47 -9.64
C GLU A 20 -3.79 16.79 -10.04
N ARG A 21 -3.85 17.81 -9.17
CA ARG A 21 -3.17 19.10 -9.32
C ARG A 21 -2.15 19.29 -8.21
N GLU A 22 -1.05 19.96 -8.53
CA GLU A 22 -0.14 20.53 -7.53
C GLU A 22 -0.92 21.49 -6.63
N PHE A 23 -0.66 21.44 -5.32
CA PHE A 23 -1.29 22.33 -4.34
C PHE A 23 -0.37 23.53 -4.11
N SER A 24 -0.95 24.70 -3.85
CA SER A 24 -0.17 25.86 -3.39
C SER A 24 0.35 25.61 -1.98
N GLU A 25 1.60 25.98 -1.71
CA GLU A 25 2.23 25.91 -0.38
C GLU A 25 1.37 26.57 0.71
N GLU A 26 0.69 27.67 0.38
CA GLU A 26 -0.21 28.39 1.31
C GLU A 26 -1.33 27.51 1.88
N ILE A 27 -1.89 26.59 1.08
CA ILE A 27 -2.94 25.68 1.53
C ILE A 27 -2.35 24.64 2.49
N LEU A 28 -1.13 24.17 2.21
CA LEU A 28 -0.43 23.22 3.06
C LEU A 28 -0.03 23.86 4.40
N ASP A 29 0.51 25.08 4.39
CA ASP A 29 0.90 25.83 5.59
C ASP A 29 -0.29 26.01 6.55
N LYS A 30 -1.42 26.49 6.00
CA LYS A 30 -2.64 26.65 6.78
C LYS A 30 -3.11 25.31 7.37
N ALA A 31 -3.05 24.23 6.58
CA ALA A 31 -3.42 22.90 7.03
C ALA A 31 -2.54 22.39 8.17
N VAL A 32 -1.23 22.62 8.12
CA VAL A 32 -0.31 22.23 9.21
C VAL A 32 -0.65 22.95 10.52
N SER A 33 -0.89 24.26 10.46
CA SER A 33 -1.27 25.05 11.63
C SER A 33 -2.56 24.55 12.30
N ASP A 34 -3.60 24.30 11.49
CA ASP A 34 -4.90 23.83 11.98
C ASP A 34 -4.80 22.42 12.58
N LEU A 35 -4.05 21.52 11.94
CA LEU A 35 -3.85 20.13 12.41
C LEU A 35 -3.09 20.04 13.74
N ASN A 36 -2.06 20.87 13.93
CA ASN A 36 -1.30 20.90 15.18
C ASN A 36 -2.16 21.34 16.37
N LYS A 37 -3.11 22.27 16.17
CA LYS A 37 -4.07 22.70 17.21
C LYS A 37 -5.04 21.57 17.61
N ILE A 38 -5.44 20.73 16.65
CA ILE A 38 -6.37 19.62 16.90
C ILE A 38 -5.70 18.50 17.72
N TYR A 39 -4.39 18.30 17.57
CA TYR A 39 -3.68 17.14 18.11
C TYR A 39 -3.69 17.03 19.65
N THR A 40 -3.92 18.11 20.38
CA THR A 40 -3.82 18.17 21.86
C THR A 40 -4.98 17.51 22.64
N VAL A 41 -5.94 16.84 21.98
CA VAL A 41 -7.20 16.33 22.58
C VAL A 41 -7.24 14.78 22.71
N LYS A 42 -8.30 14.23 23.34
CA LYS A 42 -8.61 12.79 23.45
C LYS A 42 -8.48 12.09 22.10
N GLY A 43 -7.67 11.02 22.01
CA GLY A 43 -7.19 10.46 20.75
C GLY A 43 -8.23 10.09 19.67
N LEU A 44 -9.44 9.64 20.04
CA LEU A 44 -10.51 9.37 19.05
C LEU A 44 -11.09 10.67 18.48
N GLU A 45 -11.38 11.64 19.34
CA GLU A 45 -11.88 12.95 18.95
C GLU A 45 -10.86 13.68 18.06
N THR A 46 -9.58 13.65 18.44
CA THR A 46 -8.46 14.14 17.63
C THR A 46 -8.44 13.49 16.25
N ALA A 47 -8.55 12.16 16.18
CA ALA A 47 -8.57 11.45 14.89
C ALA A 47 -9.79 11.84 14.04
N CYS A 48 -10.96 12.01 14.65
CA CYS A 48 -12.16 12.47 13.94
C CYS A 48 -12.01 13.90 13.43
N MET A 49 -11.51 14.82 14.25
CA MET A 49 -11.28 16.21 13.86
C MET A 49 -10.25 16.33 12.74
N VAL A 50 -9.09 15.66 12.87
CA VAL A 50 -8.07 15.60 11.81
C VAL A 50 -8.64 14.99 10.54
N GLY A 51 -9.34 13.87 10.66
CA GLY A 51 -9.95 13.19 9.52
C GLY A 51 -10.97 14.05 8.79
N GLN A 52 -11.83 14.75 9.53
CA GLN A 52 -12.86 15.63 8.97
C GLN A 52 -12.24 16.86 8.31
N TYR A 53 -11.22 17.44 8.93
CA TYR A 53 -10.48 18.55 8.34
C TYR A 53 -9.88 18.18 6.98
N ILE A 54 -9.19 17.03 6.91
CA ILE A 54 -8.60 16.53 5.67
C ILE A 54 -9.68 16.21 4.64
N LEU A 55 -10.77 15.56 5.05
CA LEU A 55 -11.88 15.22 4.17
C LEU A 55 -12.51 16.47 3.55
N ASN A 56 -12.77 17.50 4.36
CA ASN A 56 -13.33 18.77 3.90
C ASN A 56 -12.36 19.52 2.97
N THR A 57 -11.08 19.57 3.34
CA THR A 57 -10.07 20.37 2.63
C THR A 57 -9.69 19.75 1.29
N PHE A 58 -9.52 18.43 1.23
CA PHE A 58 -8.95 17.75 0.06
C PHE A 58 -9.92 16.84 -0.67
N PHE A 59 -11.07 16.53 -0.10
CA PHE A 59 -12.07 15.63 -0.71
C PHE A 59 -13.46 16.29 -0.77
N GLY A 60 -13.57 17.61 -0.55
CA GLY A 60 -14.84 18.34 -0.59
C GLY A 60 -15.86 17.87 0.43
N GLY A 61 -15.43 17.18 1.48
CA GLY A 61 -16.31 16.58 2.48
C GLY A 61 -16.97 15.26 2.03
N ASP A 62 -16.59 14.70 0.88
CA ASP A 62 -17.17 13.48 0.32
C ASP A 62 -16.36 12.21 0.70
N PRO A 63 -16.90 11.32 1.56
CA PRO A 63 -16.25 10.05 1.90
C PRO A 63 -16.08 9.09 0.72
N ASP A 64 -16.92 9.18 -0.32
CA ASP A 64 -16.83 8.31 -1.49
C ASP A 64 -15.63 8.66 -2.37
N ALA A 65 -15.34 9.96 -2.54
CA ALA A 65 -14.11 10.43 -3.17
C ALA A 65 -12.86 9.86 -2.48
N PHE A 66 -12.86 9.76 -1.14
CA PHE A 66 -11.78 9.13 -0.40
C PHE A 66 -11.66 7.61 -0.67
N ARG A 67 -12.78 6.87 -0.69
CA ARG A 67 -12.78 5.41 -0.95
C ARG A 67 -12.17 5.06 -2.31
N GLY A 68 -12.50 5.84 -3.35
CA GLY A 68 -12.03 5.58 -4.71
C GLY A 68 -10.50 5.71 -4.87
N ARG A 69 -9.87 6.61 -4.10
CA ARG A 69 -8.42 6.88 -4.16
C ARG A 69 -7.62 6.07 -3.14
N GLY A 70 -8.20 5.86 -1.96
CA GLY A 70 -7.60 5.14 -0.84
C GLY A 70 -6.27 5.74 -0.36
N ARG A 71 -5.39 4.88 0.16
CA ARG A 71 -4.15 5.30 0.84
C ARG A 71 -3.13 6.02 -0.05
N ARG A 72 -3.22 5.90 -1.38
CA ARG A 72 -2.19 6.39 -2.31
C ARG A 72 -2.33 7.86 -2.71
N HIS A 73 -3.33 8.56 -2.18
CA HIS A 73 -3.55 9.97 -2.48
C HIS A 73 -2.30 10.82 -2.19
N VAL A 74 -1.95 11.72 -3.11
CA VAL A 74 -0.73 12.54 -3.04
C VAL A 74 -0.71 13.45 -1.82
N THR A 75 -1.88 13.96 -1.40
CA THR A 75 -2.05 14.79 -0.20
C THR A 75 -1.45 14.17 1.05
N PHE A 76 -1.63 12.85 1.25
CA PHE A 76 -1.10 12.20 2.44
C PHE A 76 0.42 12.22 2.47
N ARG A 77 1.08 12.09 1.31
CA ARG A 77 2.54 12.19 1.22
C ARG A 77 2.99 13.64 1.36
N GLY A 78 2.30 14.59 0.73
CA GLY A 78 2.59 16.02 0.85
C GLY A 78 2.56 16.48 2.29
N LEU A 79 1.47 16.19 3.01
CA LEU A 79 1.35 16.52 4.44
C LEU A 79 2.42 15.81 5.29
N ALA A 80 2.70 14.54 5.05
CA ALA A 80 3.68 13.80 5.83
C ALA A 80 5.15 14.16 5.54
N ALA A 81 5.42 14.85 4.43
CA ALA A 81 6.75 15.34 4.09
C ALA A 81 7.09 16.68 4.80
N ARG A 82 6.09 17.31 5.42
CA ARG A 82 6.24 18.57 6.16
C ARG A 82 6.89 18.34 7.52
N GLU A 83 8.06 18.94 7.74
CA GLU A 83 8.81 18.81 9.00
C GLU A 83 8.13 19.49 10.20
N ASP A 84 7.30 20.50 9.92
CA ASP A 84 6.54 21.28 10.90
C ASP A 84 5.22 20.60 11.34
N LEU A 85 4.88 19.46 10.73
CA LEU A 85 3.68 18.69 11.08
C LEU A 85 4.00 17.57 12.08
N ASN A 86 3.38 17.63 13.26
CA ASN A 86 3.58 16.61 14.32
C ASN A 86 2.79 15.30 14.08
N LEU A 87 2.36 15.04 12.83
CA LEU A 87 1.51 13.90 12.49
C LEU A 87 2.22 12.97 11.50
N SER A 88 2.36 11.71 11.88
CA SER A 88 2.86 10.68 10.96
C SER A 88 1.91 10.47 9.78
N TYR A 89 2.46 10.12 8.61
CA TYR A 89 1.71 9.67 7.43
C TYR A 89 0.60 8.66 7.78
N SER A 90 0.93 7.68 8.62
CA SER A 90 -0.01 6.65 9.04
C SER A 90 -1.20 7.26 9.80
N PHE A 91 -0.94 8.15 10.76
CA PHE A 91 -1.99 8.78 11.55
C PHE A 91 -2.91 9.64 10.69
N ILE A 92 -2.37 10.41 9.76
CA ILE A 92 -3.13 11.23 8.80
C ILE A 92 -4.11 10.34 8.02
N TRP A 93 -3.62 9.25 7.43
CA TRP A 93 -4.45 8.32 6.68
C TRP A 93 -5.52 7.64 7.56
N TYR A 94 -5.13 7.16 8.76
CA TYR A 94 -6.04 6.51 9.69
C TYR A 94 -7.17 7.44 10.15
N SER A 95 -6.87 8.72 10.35
CA SER A 95 -7.85 9.72 10.80
C SER A 95 -9.01 9.86 9.82
N VAL A 96 -8.70 9.99 8.52
CA VAL A 96 -9.74 10.05 7.47
C VAL A 96 -10.53 8.75 7.40
N ALA A 97 -9.84 7.61 7.44
CA ALA A 97 -10.48 6.29 7.41
C ALA A 97 -11.38 6.04 8.64
N VAL A 98 -11.03 6.61 9.80
CA VAL A 98 -11.89 6.55 10.99
C VAL A 98 -13.15 7.37 10.79
N VAL A 99 -13.07 8.60 10.27
CA VAL A 99 -14.26 9.43 9.97
C VAL A 99 -15.21 8.72 9.02
N GLU A 100 -14.69 8.17 7.92
CA GLU A 100 -15.48 7.35 6.99
C GLU A 100 -16.14 6.15 7.70
N GLN A 101 -15.44 5.51 8.64
CA GLN A 101 -16.00 4.42 9.40
C GLN A 101 -17.07 4.87 10.40
N MET A 102 -16.94 6.07 10.98
CA MET A 102 -17.96 6.67 11.88
C MET A 102 -19.27 6.92 11.14
N THR A 103 -19.24 7.20 9.83
CA THR A 103 -20.46 7.36 9.02
C THR A 103 -21.09 6.04 8.59
N LEU A 104 -20.31 4.95 8.55
CA LEU A 104 -20.78 3.62 8.15
C LEU A 104 -21.38 2.81 9.31
N LEU A 105 -20.94 3.05 10.53
CA LEU A 105 -21.42 2.36 11.73
C LEU A 105 -22.55 3.17 12.39
N PRO A 106 -23.56 2.51 13.01
CA PRO A 106 -24.51 3.20 13.86
C PRO A 106 -23.79 3.98 14.97
N LYS A 107 -24.27 5.20 15.25
CA LYS A 107 -23.62 6.16 16.14
C LYS A 107 -23.33 5.59 17.53
N ASP A 108 -24.27 4.85 18.11
CA ASP A 108 -24.15 4.20 19.42
C ASP A 108 -23.02 3.17 19.47
N ILE A 109 -22.77 2.47 18.35
CA ILE A 109 -21.67 1.50 18.25
C ILE A 109 -20.35 2.21 17.98
N ALA A 110 -20.36 3.20 17.09
CA ALA A 110 -19.17 3.93 16.68
C ALA A 110 -18.55 4.70 17.87
N GLU A 111 -19.36 5.39 18.68
CA GLU A 111 -18.88 6.17 19.82
C GLU A 111 -18.42 5.28 21.00
N ALA A 112 -18.91 4.04 21.08
CA ALA A 112 -18.54 3.11 22.15
C ALA A 112 -17.18 2.42 21.93
N LEU A 113 -16.62 2.45 20.71
CA LEU A 113 -15.37 1.78 20.39
C LEU A 113 -14.17 2.72 20.54
N PRO A 114 -13.05 2.28 21.16
CA PRO A 114 -11.85 3.09 21.21
C PRO A 114 -11.16 3.14 19.84
N LEU A 115 -10.34 4.16 19.59
CA LEU A 115 -9.63 4.37 18.32
C LEU A 115 -8.87 3.12 17.83
N SER A 116 -8.28 2.34 18.75
CA SER A 116 -7.56 1.11 18.42
C SER A 116 -8.45 0.07 17.72
N HIS A 117 -9.73 -0.01 18.10
CA HIS A 117 -10.70 -0.92 17.49
C HIS A 117 -11.14 -0.42 16.13
N HIS A 118 -11.33 0.90 15.97
CA HIS A 118 -11.62 1.48 14.67
C HIS A 118 -10.54 1.11 13.65
N ARG A 119 -9.26 1.24 14.03
CA ARG A 119 -8.12 0.88 13.17
C ARG A 119 -8.09 -0.59 12.78
N LEU A 120 -8.49 -1.49 13.68
CA LEU A 120 -8.54 -2.94 13.43
C LEU A 120 -9.68 -3.33 12.47
N LEU A 121 -10.76 -2.54 12.42
CA LEU A 121 -11.90 -2.77 11.52
C LEU A 121 -11.64 -2.33 10.08
N LEU A 122 -10.69 -1.42 9.83
CA LEU A 122 -10.43 -0.88 8.48
C LEU A 122 -10.19 -1.93 7.39
N PRO A 123 -9.46 -3.04 7.62
CA PRO A 123 -9.26 -4.06 6.60
C PRO A 123 -10.53 -4.86 6.23
N ILE A 124 -11.62 -4.75 7.00
CA ILE A 124 -12.87 -5.46 6.78
C ILE A 124 -13.72 -4.66 5.78
N GLN A 125 -13.82 -5.14 4.55
CA GLN A 125 -14.55 -4.45 3.47
C GLN A 125 -16.07 -4.65 3.56
N ASP A 126 -16.52 -5.85 3.90
CA ASP A 126 -17.95 -6.14 4.03
C ASP A 126 -18.56 -5.41 5.24
N THR A 127 -19.46 -4.48 4.98
CA THR A 127 -20.13 -3.65 5.99
C THR A 127 -20.90 -4.48 7.01
N ARG A 128 -21.55 -5.59 6.57
CA ARG A 128 -22.29 -6.46 7.49
C ARG A 128 -21.37 -7.15 8.48
N THR A 129 -20.26 -7.72 7.99
CA THR A 129 -19.22 -8.32 8.83
C THR A 129 -18.59 -7.28 9.76
N LYS A 130 -18.28 -6.08 9.24
CA LYS A 130 -17.72 -4.97 10.04
C LYS A 130 -18.65 -4.60 11.20
N LEU A 131 -19.94 -4.40 10.92
CA LEU A 131 -20.94 -4.07 11.94
C LEU A 131 -21.09 -5.19 12.98
N ARG A 132 -21.12 -6.45 12.55
CA ARG A 132 -21.20 -7.61 13.46
C ARG A 132 -20.01 -7.63 14.43
N LEU A 133 -18.79 -7.45 13.91
CA LEU A 133 -17.56 -7.42 14.71
C LEU A 133 -17.52 -6.22 15.66
N ALA A 134 -18.00 -5.05 15.21
CA ALA A 134 -18.09 -3.86 16.03
C ALA A 134 -19.05 -4.05 17.22
N ARG A 135 -20.24 -4.64 16.98
CA ARG A 135 -21.19 -5.01 18.05
C ARG A 135 -20.58 -6.02 19.02
N GLU A 136 -19.95 -7.07 18.50
CA GLU A 136 -19.31 -8.10 19.31
C GLU A 136 -18.23 -7.50 20.23
N ALA A 137 -17.42 -6.57 19.71
CA ALA A 137 -16.41 -5.86 20.51
C ALA A 137 -17.01 -5.00 21.61
N ARG A 138 -18.10 -4.27 21.32
CA ARG A 138 -18.82 -3.44 22.29
C ARG A 138 -19.48 -4.31 23.37
N ASP A 139 -20.32 -5.25 22.95
CA ASP A 139 -21.18 -6.04 23.84
C ASP A 139 -20.36 -6.93 24.78
N GLN A 140 -19.19 -7.41 24.34
CA GLN A 140 -18.28 -8.21 25.16
C GLN A 140 -17.13 -7.40 25.76
N SER A 141 -17.08 -6.08 25.54
CA SER A 141 -15.99 -5.20 25.99
C SER A 141 -14.60 -5.77 25.67
N LEU A 142 -14.40 -6.22 24.43
CA LEU A 142 -13.18 -6.93 24.04
C LEU A 142 -11.95 -6.04 24.24
N SER A 143 -10.88 -6.63 24.79
CA SER A 143 -9.57 -5.97 24.76
C SER A 143 -9.04 -5.91 23.33
N LYS A 144 -8.17 -4.93 23.04
CA LYS A 144 -7.54 -4.77 21.72
C LYS A 144 -6.95 -6.10 21.18
N ARG A 145 -6.25 -6.86 22.04
CA ARG A 145 -5.63 -8.14 21.66
C ARG A 145 -6.67 -9.19 21.26
N ARG A 146 -7.75 -9.34 22.05
CA ARG A 146 -8.83 -10.28 21.74
C ARG A 146 -9.57 -9.90 20.46
N PHE A 147 -9.79 -8.61 20.27
CA PHE A 147 -10.43 -8.11 19.06
C PHE A 147 -9.56 -8.31 17.82
N GLU A 148 -8.24 -8.10 17.92
CA GLU A 148 -7.30 -8.42 16.84
C GLU A 148 -7.29 -9.91 16.48
N GLU A 149 -7.31 -10.80 17.48
CA GLU A 149 -7.43 -12.24 17.26
C GLU A 149 -8.73 -12.60 16.52
N LEU A 150 -9.85 -11.98 16.88
CA LEU A 150 -11.16 -12.15 16.23
C LEU A 150 -11.15 -11.67 14.77
N ILE A 151 -10.58 -10.48 14.52
CA ILE A 151 -10.41 -9.91 13.17
C ILE A 151 -9.53 -10.84 12.31
N ARG A 152 -8.42 -11.33 12.86
CA ARG A 152 -7.52 -12.26 12.17
C ARG A 152 -8.24 -13.57 11.79
N LYS A 153 -9.00 -14.16 12.72
CA LYS A 153 -9.81 -15.37 12.45
C LYS A 153 -10.86 -15.11 11.37
N THR A 154 -11.53 -13.96 11.41
CA THR A 154 -12.54 -13.61 10.41
C THR A 154 -11.93 -13.45 9.03
N ARG A 155 -10.79 -12.78 8.91
CA ARG A 155 -10.07 -12.61 7.64
C ARG A 155 -9.50 -13.91 7.08
N ALA A 156 -9.13 -14.85 7.94
CA ALA A 156 -8.64 -16.17 7.50
C ALA A 156 -9.76 -17.01 6.83
N LYS A 157 -11.02 -16.78 7.21
CA LYS A 157 -12.19 -17.47 6.63
C LYS A 157 -12.71 -16.84 5.35
N GLN A 158 -12.43 -15.55 5.13
CA GLN A 158 -12.84 -14.89 3.90
C GLN A 158 -12.06 -15.48 2.72
N PRO A 159 -12.72 -15.84 1.60
CA PRO A 159 -12.00 -16.24 0.41
C PRO A 159 -11.05 -15.10 0.09
N LYS A 160 -9.76 -15.43 -0.04
CA LYS A 160 -8.79 -14.46 -0.55
C LYS A 160 -9.33 -14.12 -1.92
N SER A 161 -9.94 -12.94 -2.07
CA SER A 161 -10.22 -12.36 -3.38
C SER A 161 -8.95 -12.62 -4.20
N PRO A 162 -9.06 -13.22 -5.40
CA PRO A 162 -7.90 -13.38 -6.27
C PRO A 162 -7.38 -11.97 -6.44
N ARG A 163 -6.39 -11.60 -5.63
CA ARG A 163 -5.86 -10.25 -5.64
C ARG A 163 -5.40 -10.12 -7.07
N GLY A 164 -6.08 -9.29 -7.86
CA GLY A 164 -5.73 -9.01 -9.26
C GLY A 164 -4.39 -8.30 -9.39
N GLY A 165 -3.50 -8.49 -8.42
CA GLY A 165 -2.11 -8.16 -8.53
C GLY A 165 -1.37 -9.30 -9.22
N ARG A 166 -0.34 -8.91 -9.96
CA ARG A 166 0.69 -9.80 -10.48
C ARG A 166 1.07 -10.84 -9.41
N PRO A 167 1.14 -12.15 -9.74
CA PRO A 167 1.60 -13.15 -8.80
C PRO A 167 2.91 -12.70 -8.16
N PRO A 168 3.12 -12.94 -6.86
CA PRO A 168 4.33 -12.50 -6.20
C PRO A 168 5.53 -13.07 -6.96
N LEU A 169 6.48 -12.21 -7.31
CA LEU A 169 7.72 -12.68 -7.94
C LEU A 169 8.33 -13.79 -7.06
N PRO A 170 8.88 -14.85 -7.67
CA PRO A 170 9.61 -15.88 -6.95
C PRO A 170 10.66 -15.26 -6.02
N SER A 171 10.92 -15.91 -4.89
CA SER A 171 11.87 -15.43 -3.87
C SER A 171 13.24 -15.12 -4.47
N PHE A 172 13.72 -15.95 -5.41
CA PHE A 172 15.00 -15.75 -6.08
C PHE A 172 15.04 -14.45 -6.90
N VAL A 173 13.98 -14.15 -7.68
CA VAL A 173 13.89 -12.91 -8.49
C VAL A 173 13.94 -11.68 -7.60
N LYS A 174 13.24 -11.73 -6.45
CA LYS A 174 13.28 -10.65 -5.46
C LYS A 174 14.69 -10.47 -4.86
N GLY A 175 15.39 -11.58 -4.61
CA GLY A 175 16.78 -11.57 -4.17
C GLY A 175 17.69 -10.86 -5.17
N LEU A 176 17.63 -11.27 -6.45
CA LEU A 176 18.43 -10.69 -7.52
C LEU A 176 18.12 -9.19 -7.73
N THR A 177 16.84 -8.81 -7.67
CA THR A 177 16.43 -7.38 -7.77
C THR A 177 17.04 -6.54 -6.65
N ARG A 178 17.09 -7.07 -5.42
CA ARG A 178 17.68 -6.37 -4.27
C ARG A 178 19.20 -6.27 -4.41
N LEU A 179 19.84 -7.34 -4.88
CA LEU A 179 21.28 -7.34 -5.14
C LEU A 179 21.66 -6.28 -6.18
N ASN A 180 20.95 -6.22 -7.31
CA ASN A 180 21.19 -5.22 -8.35
C ASN A 180 21.07 -3.80 -7.78
N LYS A 181 20.07 -3.55 -6.95
CA LYS A 181 19.91 -2.26 -6.27
C LYS A 181 21.05 -1.95 -5.28
N ALA A 182 21.55 -2.96 -4.57
CA ALA A 182 22.69 -2.79 -3.68
C ALA A 182 23.98 -2.45 -4.43
N VAL A 183 24.24 -3.14 -5.56
CA VAL A 183 25.37 -2.84 -6.45
C VAL A 183 25.24 -1.44 -7.06
N GLU A 184 24.04 -1.06 -7.48
CA GLU A 184 23.76 0.29 -7.99
C GLU A 184 24.05 1.37 -6.93
N LEU A 185 23.63 1.15 -5.68
CA LEU A 185 23.93 2.09 -4.59
C LEU A 185 25.44 2.15 -4.31
N ALA A 186 26.11 1.00 -4.23
CA ALA A 186 27.55 0.93 -3.96
C ALA A 186 28.43 1.52 -5.09
N THR A 187 27.91 1.65 -6.30
CA THR A 187 28.63 2.22 -7.46
C THR A 187 28.37 3.71 -7.66
N ARG A 188 27.31 4.26 -7.04
CA ARG A 188 27.00 5.71 -7.12
C ARG A 188 27.91 6.54 -6.23
N ASP A 189 28.23 6.04 -5.04
CA ASP A 189 29.06 6.74 -4.08
C ASP A 189 30.50 6.23 -4.19
N PRO A 190 31.47 7.04 -4.65
CA PRO A 190 32.85 6.61 -4.74
C PRO A 190 33.37 6.25 -3.35
N ILE A 191 34.05 5.10 -3.24
CA ILE A 191 34.73 4.71 -2.02
C ILE A 191 35.94 5.63 -1.86
N THR A 192 35.90 6.51 -0.86
CA THR A 192 36.97 7.47 -0.54
C THR A 192 37.66 7.11 0.77
N GLU A 193 38.76 7.79 1.10
CA GLU A 193 39.41 7.65 2.40
C GLU A 193 38.45 7.96 3.56
N GLU A 194 37.55 8.93 3.38
CA GLU A 194 36.53 9.29 4.37
C GLU A 194 35.54 8.15 4.66
N THR A 195 35.24 7.31 3.67
CA THR A 195 34.39 6.12 3.85
C THR A 195 34.98 5.16 4.88
N PHE A 196 36.31 5.13 5.01
CA PHE A 196 37.02 4.28 5.95
C PHE A 196 37.44 4.99 7.24
N ALA A 197 37.10 6.27 7.44
CA ALA A 197 37.53 7.06 8.61
C ALA A 197 37.08 6.45 9.94
N HIS A 198 36.04 5.62 9.93
CA HIS A 198 35.50 4.94 11.11
C HIS A 198 35.79 3.43 11.16
N TYR A 199 36.63 2.92 10.26
CA TYR A 199 36.97 1.50 10.18
C TYR A 199 38.43 1.27 10.57
N THR A 200 38.67 0.21 11.35
CA THR A 200 40.05 -0.28 11.51
C THR A 200 40.50 -0.99 10.23
N PRO A 201 41.82 -1.07 9.96
CA PRO A 201 42.32 -1.85 8.84
C PRO A 201 41.89 -3.33 8.85
N GLU A 202 41.67 -3.90 10.05
CA GLU A 202 41.20 -5.27 10.22
C GLU A 202 39.73 -5.41 9.82
N ASP A 203 38.88 -4.46 10.24
CA ASP A 203 37.47 -4.44 9.85
C ASP A 203 37.30 -4.24 8.35
N ALA A 204 38.09 -3.36 7.74
CA ALA A 204 38.07 -3.15 6.29
C ALA A 204 38.48 -4.42 5.52
N LYS A 205 39.54 -5.11 5.97
CA LYS A 205 39.95 -6.41 5.40
C LYS A 205 38.86 -7.47 5.56
N LYS A 206 38.19 -7.51 6.71
CA LYS A 206 37.08 -8.44 6.98
C LYS A 206 35.90 -8.19 6.05
N LEU A 207 35.50 -6.93 5.86
CA LEU A 207 34.45 -6.56 4.90
C LEU A 207 34.81 -6.97 3.48
N LEU A 208 36.05 -6.75 3.06
CA LEU A 208 36.53 -7.16 1.74
C LEU A 208 36.49 -8.68 1.56
N SER A 209 36.94 -9.46 2.55
CA SER A 209 36.87 -10.92 2.52
C SER A 209 35.41 -11.42 2.46
N GLN A 210 34.49 -10.78 3.19
CA GLN A 210 33.07 -11.11 3.13
C GLN A 210 32.48 -10.82 1.74
N LEU A 211 32.87 -9.69 1.14
CA LEU A 211 32.44 -9.34 -0.22
C LEU A 211 32.91 -10.37 -1.24
N TYR A 212 34.19 -10.79 -1.18
CA TYR A 212 34.70 -11.81 -2.09
C TYR A 212 33.97 -13.16 -1.93
N ALA A 213 33.74 -13.61 -0.69
CA ALA A 213 32.98 -14.83 -0.44
C ALA A 213 31.55 -14.75 -1.00
N GLN A 214 30.90 -13.58 -0.90
CA GLN A 214 29.59 -13.34 -1.50
C GLN A 214 29.64 -13.34 -3.04
N MET A 215 30.68 -12.76 -3.64
CA MET A 215 30.87 -12.77 -5.09
C MET A 215 31.07 -14.19 -5.63
N GLU A 216 31.81 -15.03 -4.91
CA GLU A 216 31.99 -16.45 -5.24
C GLU A 216 30.66 -17.21 -5.23
N GLN A 217 29.87 -17.07 -4.15
CA GLN A 217 28.53 -17.66 -4.06
C GLN A 217 27.58 -17.17 -5.17
N LEU A 218 27.70 -15.90 -5.56
CA LEU A 218 26.92 -15.35 -6.68
C LEU A 218 27.36 -15.91 -8.03
N GLY A 219 28.65 -16.21 -8.21
CA GLY A 219 29.18 -16.90 -9.38
C GLY A 219 28.62 -18.31 -9.52
N GLU A 220 28.64 -19.09 -8.44
CA GLU A 220 28.03 -20.43 -8.41
C GLU A 220 26.53 -20.39 -8.73
N LEU A 221 25.82 -19.40 -8.17
CA LEU A 221 24.40 -19.19 -8.45
C LEU A 221 24.15 -18.82 -9.92
N ALA A 222 25.02 -18.00 -10.52
CA ALA A 222 24.90 -17.61 -11.92
C ALA A 222 25.08 -18.81 -12.87
N GLU A 223 26.07 -19.68 -12.60
CA GLU A 223 26.26 -20.92 -13.37
C GLU A 223 25.07 -21.88 -13.22
N SER A 224 24.53 -22.01 -12.00
CA SER A 224 23.32 -22.80 -11.75
C SER A 224 22.10 -22.27 -12.50
N LEU A 225 21.93 -20.93 -12.55
CA LEU A 225 20.87 -20.29 -13.32
C LEU A 225 21.04 -20.50 -14.82
N ARG A 226 22.27 -20.40 -15.34
CA ARG A 226 22.59 -20.65 -16.75
C ARG A 226 22.22 -22.08 -17.14
N ALA A 227 22.68 -23.06 -16.37
CA ALA A 227 22.33 -24.46 -16.60
C ALA A 227 20.81 -24.71 -16.53
N GLY A 228 20.11 -24.00 -15.64
CA GLY A 228 18.65 -24.03 -15.54
C GLY A 228 17.95 -23.45 -16.78
N ILE A 229 18.46 -22.34 -17.33
CA ILE A 229 17.97 -21.72 -18.57
C ILE A 229 18.18 -22.67 -19.75
N ASP A 230 19.39 -23.20 -19.93
CA ASP A 230 19.73 -24.12 -21.01
C ASP A 230 18.81 -25.37 -21.00
N LYS A 231 18.49 -25.88 -19.80
CA LYS A 231 17.55 -27.00 -19.64
C LYS A 231 16.13 -26.65 -20.04
N VAL A 232 15.65 -25.45 -19.69
CA VAL A 232 14.31 -24.98 -20.09
C VAL A 232 14.24 -24.76 -21.59
N GLU A 233 15.28 -24.19 -22.19
CA GLU A 233 15.39 -24.01 -23.64
C GLU A 233 15.41 -25.35 -24.38
N ALA A 234 16.16 -26.35 -23.89
CA ALA A 234 16.16 -27.69 -24.46
C ALA A 234 14.76 -28.36 -24.42
N LEU A 235 14.01 -28.16 -23.33
CA LEU A 235 12.63 -28.68 -23.20
C LEU A 235 11.65 -27.96 -24.13
N LEU A 236 11.79 -26.65 -24.31
CA LEU A 236 10.92 -25.87 -25.21
C LEU A 236 11.28 -26.08 -26.69
N GLY A 237 12.56 -26.23 -27.02
CA GLY A 237 13.06 -26.44 -28.38
C GLY A 237 12.79 -27.86 -28.91
N SER A 238 12.82 -28.88 -28.07
CA SER A 238 12.53 -30.27 -28.48
C SER A 238 11.04 -30.58 -28.68
N GLY A 239 10.14 -29.73 -28.17
CA GLY A 239 8.68 -29.93 -28.28
C GLY A 239 7.99 -29.09 -29.38
N GLY A 240 8.64 -28.06 -29.91
CA GLY A 240 8.01 -27.09 -30.82
C GLY A 240 7.99 -27.50 -32.29
N GLU A 241 8.99 -28.24 -32.78
CA GLU A 241 9.06 -28.61 -34.20
C GLU A 241 8.23 -29.86 -34.54
N ASP A 242 8.16 -30.85 -33.63
CA ASP A 242 7.47 -32.12 -33.91
C ASP A 242 5.92 -32.03 -33.82
N ASP A 243 5.36 -31.19 -32.94
CA ASP A 243 3.90 -31.00 -32.87
C ASP A 243 3.36 -30.11 -34.01
N ALA A 244 4.16 -29.16 -34.50
CA ALA A 244 3.80 -28.37 -35.69
C ALA A 244 3.78 -29.23 -36.97
N LEU A 245 4.71 -30.20 -37.08
CA LEU A 245 4.75 -31.16 -38.19
C LEU A 245 3.66 -32.25 -38.08
N ARG A 246 3.25 -32.65 -36.87
CA ARG A 246 2.12 -33.58 -36.67
C ARG A 246 0.78 -32.98 -37.08
N HIS A 247 0.49 -31.74 -36.68
CA HIS A 247 -0.76 -31.08 -37.10
C HIS A 247 -0.79 -30.73 -38.59
N SER A 248 0.36 -30.42 -39.21
CA SER A 248 0.44 -30.17 -40.66
C SER A 248 0.23 -31.44 -41.51
N ARG A 249 0.54 -32.63 -40.96
CA ARG A 249 0.31 -33.92 -41.65
C ARG A 249 -1.10 -34.47 -41.47
N GLU A 250 -1.80 -34.14 -40.40
CA GLU A 250 -3.22 -34.49 -40.23
C GLU A 250 -4.16 -33.58 -41.02
N ALA A 251 -3.81 -32.31 -41.24
CA ALA A 251 -4.62 -31.38 -42.06
C ALA A 251 -4.52 -31.63 -43.58
N ALA A 252 -3.58 -32.46 -44.02
CA ALA A 252 -3.35 -32.80 -45.44
C ALA A 252 -3.92 -34.18 -45.85
N LYS A 253 -4.68 -34.83 -44.98
CA LYS A 253 -5.47 -36.04 -45.26
C LYS A 253 -6.96 -35.72 -45.20
#